data_AF-A0A1U9NHF4-F1
#
_entry.id   AF-A0A1U9NHF4-F1
#
_cell.length_a   1.000
_cell.length_b   1.000
_cell.length_c   1.000
_cell.angle_alpha   90.00
_cell.angle_beta   90.00
_cell.angle_gamma   90.00
#
_symmetry.space_group_name_H-M   'P 1'
#
loop_
_entity.id
_entity.type
_entity.pdbx_description
1 polymer ?
#
loop_
_entity_poly.entity_id
_entity_poly.type
_entity_poly.pdbx_seq_one_letter_code
_entity_poly.pdbx_strand_id
1 'polypeptide(L)'
;MTQNKKLPLSLRIVAALFILTGISGILEMIIGLFQDEFILNIGGILALLTGLGLLKLSSGWRSFALFVLWFYMIGIPAMLVFCAISDNDKMQIFNKEIVNPPLLYDLAFMVPLFLIVLWMYHILTRPNVRKLFIPSEQTTKLQSDPTLFDGLS
;
A
#
# COMPACT_ATOMS: atom_id res chain seq x y z
N MET A 1 14.32 -25.19 18.93
CA MET A 1 13.53 -25.52 17.72
C MET A 1 13.13 -24.22 17.04
N THR A 2 13.87 -23.81 16.03
CA THR A 2 13.56 -22.62 15.21
C THR A 2 12.28 -22.90 14.43
N GLN A 3 11.14 -22.53 15.03
CA GLN A 3 9.85 -22.41 14.35
C GLN A 3 10.07 -21.48 13.17
N ASN A 4 10.32 -22.09 12.01
CA ASN A 4 10.53 -21.43 10.74
C ASN A 4 9.18 -20.77 10.41
N LYS A 5 8.98 -19.54 10.91
CA LYS A 5 7.77 -18.75 10.69
C LYS A 5 7.67 -18.52 9.19
N LYS A 6 7.07 -19.47 8.48
CA LYS A 6 6.84 -19.37 7.04
C LYS A 6 6.02 -18.11 6.83
N LEU A 7 6.63 -17.10 6.21
CA LEU A 7 5.94 -15.90 5.77
C LEU A 7 4.78 -16.36 4.89
N PRO A 8 3.53 -15.99 5.21
CA PRO A 8 2.39 -16.38 4.40
C PRO A 8 2.58 -15.79 2.99
N LEU A 9 2.38 -16.63 1.98
CA LEU A 9 2.61 -16.29 0.58
C LEU A 9 1.85 -15.02 0.16
N SER A 10 0.66 -14.81 0.71
CA SER A 10 -0.16 -13.61 0.55
C SER A 10 0.55 -12.33 0.98
N LEU A 11 1.22 -12.31 2.14
CA LEU A 11 1.94 -11.13 2.60
C LEU A 11 3.16 -10.84 1.71
N ARG A 12 3.83 -11.88 1.23
CA ARG A 12 4.96 -11.75 0.30
C ARG A 12 4.52 -11.12 -1.03
N ILE A 13 3.34 -11.50 -1.54
CA ILE A 13 2.77 -10.88 -2.74
C ILE A 13 2.46 -9.40 -2.50
N VAL A 14 1.79 -9.06 -1.38
CA VAL A 14 1.49 -7.65 -1.05
C VAL A 14 2.76 -6.82 -0.95
N ALA A 15 3.79 -7.34 -0.28
CA ALA A 15 5.09 -6.67 -0.19
C ALA A 15 5.76 -6.51 -1.56
N ALA A 16 5.70 -7.53 -2.41
CA ALA A 16 6.23 -7.47 -3.77
C ALA A 16 5.49 -6.43 -4.62
N LEU A 17 4.16 -6.31 -4.50
CA LEU A 17 3.38 -5.28 -5.18
C LEU A 17 3.84 -3.88 -4.77
N PHE A 18 4.00 -3.61 -3.47
CA PHE A 18 4.53 -2.33 -2.99
C PHE A 18 5.94 -2.03 -3.52
N ILE A 19 6.81 -3.03 -3.59
CA ILE A 19 8.16 -2.88 -4.17
C ILE A 19 8.07 -2.56 -5.66
N LEU A 20 7.23 -3.28 -6.42
CA LEU A 20 7.04 -3.03 -7.86
C LEU A 20 6.48 -1.63 -8.12
N THR A 21 5.49 -1.19 -7.35
CA THR A 21 4.97 0.18 -7.43
C THR A 21 6.06 1.20 -7.13
N GLY A 22 6.90 0.93 -6.12
CA GLY A 22 8.01 1.81 -5.79
C GLY A 22 9.07 1.89 -6.89
N ILE A 23 9.41 0.75 -7.50
CA ILE A 23 10.33 0.70 -8.65
C ILE A 23 9.73 1.48 -9.84
N SER A 24 8.44 1.31 -10.13
CA SER A 24 7.76 2.07 -11.18
C SER A 24 7.87 3.59 -10.94
N GLY A 25 7.62 4.05 -9.71
CA GLY A 25 7.74 5.47 -9.38
C GLY A 25 9.19 6.00 -9.47
N ILE A 26 10.20 5.18 -9.17
CA ILE A 26 11.60 5.55 -9.37
C ILE A 26 11.93 5.62 -10.86
N LEU A 27 11.43 4.69 -11.68
CA LEU A 27 11.61 4.72 -13.13
C LEU A 27 10.95 5.96 -13.74
N GLU A 28 9.73 6.30 -13.34
CA GLU A 28 9.06 7.55 -13.74
C GLU A 28 9.89 8.77 -13.36
N MET A 29 10.44 8.83 -12.16
CA MET A 29 11.34 9.90 -11.73
C MET A 29 12.57 9.98 -12.64
N ILE A 30 13.21 8.84 -12.95
CA ILE A 30 14.37 8.80 -13.85
C ILE A 30 14.00 9.28 -15.25
N ILE A 31 12.85 8.85 -15.80
CA ILE A 31 12.37 9.29 -17.11
C ILE A 31 12.07 10.80 -17.10
N GLY A 32 11.46 11.31 -16.03
CA GLY A 32 11.18 12.74 -15.85
C GLY A 32 12.45 13.59 -15.85
N LEU A 33 13.55 13.09 -15.28
CA LEU A 33 14.86 13.77 -15.33
C LEU A 33 15.35 13.99 -16.76
N PHE A 34 15.05 13.08 -17.69
CA PHE A 34 15.43 13.23 -19.10
C PHE A 34 14.51 14.16 -19.88
N GLN A 35 13.37 14.55 -19.31
CA GLN A 35 12.36 15.42 -19.93
C GLN A 35 12.38 16.85 -19.34
N ASP A 36 13.41 17.19 -18.55
CA ASP A 36 13.54 18.45 -17.79
C ASP A 36 12.39 18.72 -16.79
N GLU A 37 11.53 17.72 -16.52
CA GLU A 37 10.49 17.77 -15.50
C GLU A 37 10.95 17.04 -14.25
N PHE A 38 11.55 17.80 -13.32
CA PHE A 38 12.02 17.26 -12.05
C PHE A 38 10.84 16.99 -11.09
N ILE A 39 10.13 15.90 -11.31
CA ILE A 39 9.03 15.46 -10.45
C ILE A 39 9.56 14.42 -9.47
N LEU A 40 9.78 14.85 -8.22
CA LEU A 40 10.14 13.94 -7.13
C LEU A 40 8.93 13.06 -6.75
N ASN A 41 8.93 11.82 -7.21
CA ASN A 41 7.93 10.83 -6.83
C ASN A 41 8.24 10.25 -5.43
N ILE A 42 7.98 11.05 -4.39
CA ILE A 42 8.11 10.66 -2.98
C ILE A 42 7.28 9.39 -2.70
N GLY A 43 6.13 9.26 -3.36
CA GLY A 43 5.25 8.09 -3.25
C GLY A 43 5.95 6.78 -3.64
N GLY A 44 6.75 6.77 -4.71
CA GLY A 44 7.51 5.61 -5.14
C GLY A 44 8.54 5.14 -4.09
N ILE A 45 9.28 6.08 -3.51
CA ILE A 45 10.26 5.78 -2.45
C ILE A 45 9.55 5.22 -1.22
N LEU A 46 8.46 5.85 -0.79
CA LEU A 46 7.64 5.39 0.34
C LEU A 46 7.07 4.00 0.10
N ALA A 47 6.58 3.70 -1.11
CA ALA A 47 6.06 2.38 -1.46
C ALA A 47 7.14 1.30 -1.36
N LEU A 48 8.36 1.59 -1.82
CA LEU A 48 9.48 0.68 -1.74
C LEU A 48 9.90 0.39 -0.29
N LEU A 49 10.03 1.45 0.53
CA LEU A 49 10.32 1.31 1.97
C LEU A 49 9.21 0.52 2.69
N THR A 50 7.95 0.75 2.31
CA THR A 50 6.80 0.04 2.87
C THR A 50 6.86 -1.45 2.55
N GLY A 51 7.14 -1.83 1.30
CA GLY A 51 7.28 -3.22 0.91
C GLY A 51 8.41 -3.93 1.66
N LEU A 52 9.56 -3.29 1.80
CA LEU A 52 10.67 -3.80 2.62
C LEU A 52 10.31 -3.90 4.10
N GLY A 53 9.59 -2.91 4.64
CA GLY A 53 9.10 -2.90 6.01
C GLY A 53 8.11 -4.03 6.32
N LEU A 54 7.25 -4.37 5.36
CA LEU A 54 6.35 -5.54 5.45
C LEU A 54 7.12 -6.85 5.49
N LEU A 55 8.17 -7.01 4.67
CA LEU A 55 9.02 -8.21 4.69
C LEU A 55 9.74 -8.40 6.02
N LYS A 56 10.07 -7.30 6.71
CA LYS A 56 10.65 -7.31 8.06
C LYS A 56 9.63 -7.52 9.18
N LEU A 57 8.34 -7.76 8.87
CA LEU A 57 7.26 -7.99 9.84
C LEU A 57 7.14 -6.91 10.92
N SER A 58 7.44 -5.66 10.57
CA SER A 58 7.35 -4.56 11.53
C SER A 58 5.93 -4.00 11.64
N SER A 59 5.44 -3.89 12.87
CA SER A 59 4.07 -3.43 13.20
C SER A 59 3.81 -1.99 12.75
N GLY A 60 4.82 -1.11 12.81
CA GLY A 60 4.72 0.27 12.34
C GLY A 60 4.47 0.35 10.84
N TRP A 61 5.25 -0.41 10.05
CA TRP A 61 5.13 -0.44 8.59
C TRP A 61 3.80 -1.00 8.10
N ARG A 62 3.19 -1.94 8.84
CA ARG A 62 1.83 -2.41 8.58
C ARG A 62 0.79 -1.28 8.71
N SER A 63 0.88 -0.49 9.77
CA SER A 63 -0.05 0.62 10.01
C SER A 63 0.10 1.70 8.95
N PHE A 64 1.35 2.00 8.57
CA PHE A 64 1.66 2.89 7.46
C PHE A 64 1.11 2.38 6.12
N ALA A 65 1.29 1.09 5.81
CA ALA A 65 0.73 0.51 4.58
C ALA A 65 -0.81 0.59 4.53
N LEU A 66 -1.49 0.39 5.67
CA LEU A 66 -2.94 0.56 5.75
C LEU A 66 -3.35 2.02 5.51
N PHE A 67 -2.61 2.97 6.08
CA PHE A 67 -2.86 4.40 5.86
C PHE A 67 -2.68 4.80 4.39
N VAL A 68 -1.62 4.30 3.75
CA VAL A 68 -1.39 4.48 2.31
C VAL A 68 -2.53 3.87 1.48
N LEU A 69 -2.96 2.65 1.80
CA LEU A 69 -4.10 2.00 1.13
C LEU A 69 -5.40 2.80 1.26
N TRP A 70 -5.62 3.50 2.38
CA TRP A 70 -6.77 4.38 2.55
C TRP A 70 -6.77 5.53 1.53
N PHE A 71 -5.62 6.16 1.30
CA PHE A 71 -5.54 7.19 0.26
C PHE A 71 -5.84 6.64 -1.13
N TYR A 72 -5.39 5.43 -1.46
CA TYR A 72 -5.75 4.81 -2.74
C TYR A 72 -7.24 4.48 -2.83
N MET A 73 -7.84 3.97 -1.74
CA MET A 73 -9.27 3.65 -1.71
C MET A 73 -10.17 4.89 -1.85
N ILE A 74 -9.71 6.06 -1.40
CA ILE A 74 -10.44 7.33 -1.55
C ILE A 74 -10.10 7.99 -2.90
N GLY A 75 -8.83 8.00 -3.26
CA GLY A 75 -8.28 8.67 -4.43
C GLY A 75 -8.74 8.05 -5.75
N ILE A 76 -8.79 6.73 -5.87
CA ILE A 76 -9.22 6.06 -7.11
C ILE A 76 -10.69 6.39 -7.44
N PRO A 77 -11.67 6.22 -6.52
CA PRO A 77 -13.05 6.64 -6.79
C PRO A 77 -13.18 8.14 -7.04
N ALA A 78 -12.45 8.98 -6.28
CA ALA A 78 -12.47 10.42 -6.49
C ALA A 78 -11.98 10.81 -7.89
N MET A 79 -10.89 10.19 -8.37
CA MET A 79 -10.41 10.36 -9.75
C MET A 79 -11.42 9.88 -10.78
N LEU A 80 -12.07 8.72 -10.56
CA LEU A 80 -13.11 8.21 -11.46
C LEU A 80 -14.29 9.18 -11.58
N VAL A 81 -14.76 9.73 -10.46
CA VAL A 81 -15.82 10.74 -10.43
C VAL A 81 -15.36 12.02 -11.12
N PHE A 82 -14.13 12.45 -10.88
CA PHE A 82 -13.55 13.63 -11.51
C PHE A 82 -13.44 13.49 -13.03
N CYS A 83 -12.98 12.34 -13.53
CA CYS A 83 -12.95 12.02 -14.96
C CYS A 83 -14.35 11.92 -15.56
N ALA A 84 -15.33 11.41 -14.82
CA ALA A 84 -16.71 11.29 -15.31
C ALA A 84 -17.44 12.64 -15.41
N ILE A 85 -17.08 13.62 -14.57
CA ILE A 85 -17.70 14.96 -14.55
C ILE A 85 -16.94 15.96 -15.42
N SER A 86 -15.65 15.76 -15.65
CA SER A 86 -14.86 16.61 -16.56
C SER A 86 -15.30 16.33 -17.99
N ASP A 87 -16.09 17.23 -18.57
CA ASP A 87 -16.53 17.14 -19.96
C ASP A 87 -15.32 16.96 -20.90
N ASN A 88 -15.44 15.95 -21.77
CA ASN A 88 -14.34 15.26 -22.46
C ASN A 88 -13.48 16.10 -23.40
N ASP A 89 -13.74 17.39 -23.60
CA ASP A 89 -13.19 18.02 -24.80
C ASP A 89 -11.71 18.37 -24.68
N LYS A 90 -11.18 18.85 -23.55
CA LYS A 90 -9.74 19.20 -23.43
C LYS A 90 -9.25 19.19 -21.98
N MET A 91 -8.64 18.10 -21.50
CA MET A 91 -7.72 18.22 -20.37
C MET A 91 -6.41 18.80 -20.89
N GLN A 92 -6.23 20.11 -20.73
CA GLN A 92 -4.94 20.75 -20.94
C GLN A 92 -4.07 20.52 -19.70
N ILE A 93 -3.23 19.49 -19.75
CA ILE A 93 -2.11 19.35 -18.82
C ILE A 93 -0.89 19.90 -19.56
N PHE A 94 -0.29 20.97 -19.04
CA PHE A 94 0.94 21.58 -19.57
C PHE A 94 0.90 22.00 -21.06
N ASN A 95 -0.17 22.69 -21.51
CA ASN A 95 -0.32 23.17 -22.91
C ASN A 95 -0.22 22.07 -24.00
N LYS A 96 -0.24 20.79 -23.63
CA LYS A 96 -0.34 19.67 -24.55
C LYS A 96 -1.78 19.17 -24.57
N GLU A 97 -2.39 19.18 -25.76
CA GLU A 97 -3.63 18.48 -26.00
C GLU A 97 -3.34 16.98 -25.95
N ILE A 98 -3.55 16.38 -24.79
CA ILE A 98 -3.61 14.92 -24.67
C ILE A 98 -5.03 14.56 -25.08
N VAL A 99 -5.16 13.79 -26.17
CA VAL A 99 -6.45 13.22 -26.57
C VAL A 99 -6.96 12.43 -25.38
N ASN A 100 -8.06 12.88 -24.78
CA ASN A 100 -8.64 12.21 -23.62
C ASN A 100 -8.96 10.76 -24.02
N PRO A 101 -8.39 9.76 -23.35
CA PRO A 101 -8.79 8.39 -23.58
C PRO A 101 -10.29 8.26 -23.27
N PRO A 102 -11.03 7.41 -24.00
CA PRO A 102 -12.45 7.22 -23.72
C PRO A 102 -12.63 6.76 -22.28
N LEU A 103 -13.67 7.25 -21.60
CA LEU A 103 -14.01 6.90 -20.20
C LEU A 103 -13.99 5.38 -19.94
N LEU A 104 -14.30 4.57 -20.94
CA LEU A 104 -14.22 3.11 -20.87
C LEU A 104 -12.79 2.59 -20.61
N TYR A 105 -11.76 3.22 -21.17
CA TYR A 105 -10.36 2.87 -20.93
C TYR A 105 -9.95 3.18 -19.49
N ASP A 106 -10.31 4.35 -18.98
CA ASP A 106 -10.05 4.74 -17.59
C ASP A 106 -10.76 3.78 -16.61
N LEU A 107 -12.02 3.43 -16.89
CA LEU A 107 -12.75 2.42 -16.12
C LEU A 107 -12.08 1.05 -16.16
N ALA A 108 -11.68 0.60 -17.34
CA ALA A 108 -11.01 -0.69 -17.54
C ALA A 108 -9.67 -0.77 -16.81
N PHE A 109 -8.98 0.37 -16.61
CA PHE A 109 -7.72 0.42 -15.86
C PHE A 109 -7.94 0.61 -14.34
N MET A 110 -8.79 1.55 -13.94
CA MET A 110 -8.98 1.96 -12.54
C MET A 110 -9.76 0.93 -11.73
N VAL A 111 -10.72 0.21 -12.31
CA VAL A 111 -11.51 -0.80 -11.58
C VAL A 111 -10.65 -1.98 -11.13
N PRO A 112 -9.85 -2.64 -12.01
CA PRO A 112 -8.94 -3.69 -11.57
C PRO A 112 -7.93 -3.18 -10.52
N LEU A 113 -7.43 -1.96 -10.69
CA LEU A 113 -6.51 -1.35 -9.72
C LEU A 113 -7.17 -1.20 -8.34
N PHE A 114 -8.42 -0.72 -8.30
CA PHE A 114 -9.19 -0.60 -7.07
C PHE A 114 -9.45 -1.96 -6.40
N LEU A 115 -9.77 -2.99 -7.19
CA LEU A 115 -9.95 -4.36 -6.68
C LEU A 115 -8.65 -4.91 -6.07
N ILE A 116 -7.49 -4.63 -6.68
CA ILE A 116 -6.18 -5.00 -6.13
C ILE A 116 -5.94 -4.29 -4.79
N VAL A 117 -6.24 -3.00 -4.69
CA VAL A 117 -6.12 -2.22 -3.45
C VAL A 117 -7.01 -2.80 -2.35
N LEU A 118 -8.27 -3.11 -2.65
CA LEU A 118 -9.19 -3.76 -1.71
C LEU A 118 -8.66 -5.13 -1.26
N TRP A 119 -8.12 -5.92 -2.17
CA TRP A 119 -7.54 -7.22 -1.87
C TRP A 119 -6.31 -7.10 -0.95
N MET A 120 -5.41 -6.15 -1.22
CA MET A 120 -4.26 -5.85 -0.35
C MET A 120 -4.72 -5.42 1.05
N TYR A 121 -5.72 -4.54 1.13
CA TYR A 121 -6.31 -4.11 2.39
C TYR A 121 -6.91 -5.28 3.16
N HIS A 122 -7.64 -6.17 2.49
CA HIS A 122 -8.21 -7.37 3.10
C HIS A 122 -7.10 -8.31 3.63
N ILE A 123 -6.02 -8.53 2.89
CA ILE A 123 -4.89 -9.35 3.36
C ILE A 123 -4.23 -8.75 4.59
N LEU A 124 -3.96 -7.45 4.58
CA LEU A 124 -3.33 -6.75 5.70
C LEU A 124 -4.22 -6.78 6.95
N THR A 125 -5.54 -6.66 6.80
CA THR A 125 -6.48 -6.67 7.94
C THR A 125 -6.72 -8.07 8.53
N ARG A 126 -6.41 -9.16 7.81
CA ARG A 126 -6.63 -10.53 8.32
C ARG A 126 -5.97 -10.78 9.69
N PRO A 127 -6.67 -11.44 10.63
CA PRO A 127 -6.17 -11.68 11.98
C PRO A 127 -4.93 -12.60 11.99
N ASN A 128 -4.85 -13.56 11.08
CA ASN A 128 -3.69 -14.44 10.94
C ASN A 128 -2.42 -13.68 10.57
N VAL A 129 -2.55 -12.67 9.72
CA VAL A 129 -1.45 -11.80 9.34
C VAL A 129 -1.09 -10.86 10.49
N ARG A 130 -2.10 -10.32 11.21
CA ARG A 130 -1.89 -9.44 12.38
C ARG A 130 -1.05 -10.09 13.48
N LYS A 131 -1.29 -11.37 13.76
CA LYS A 131 -0.54 -12.13 14.77
C LYS A 131 0.96 -12.24 14.47
N LEU A 132 1.38 -12.12 13.21
CA LEU A 132 2.80 -12.19 12.83
C LEU A 132 3.59 -10.93 13.22
N PHE A 133 2.90 -9.80 13.41
CA PHE A 133 3.51 -8.51 13.76
C PHE A 133 3.55 -8.26 15.26
N ILE A 134 3.02 -9.16 16.09
CA ILE A 134 3.05 -9.05 17.56
C ILE A 134 4.38 -9.65 18.05
N PRO A 135 5.24 -8.88 18.73
CA PRO A 135 6.47 -9.42 19.32
C PRO A 135 6.14 -10.49 20.36
N SER A 136 6.76 -11.66 20.25
CA SER A 136 6.52 -12.80 21.16
C SER A 136 6.87 -12.53 22.63
N GLU A 137 7.63 -11.47 22.92
CA GLU A 137 8.05 -11.11 24.29
C GLU A 137 6.90 -10.66 25.21
N GLN A 138 5.79 -10.13 24.67
CA GLN A 138 4.63 -9.75 25.52
C GLN A 138 3.89 -10.96 26.10
N THR A 139 3.92 -12.09 25.42
CA THR A 139 3.32 -13.35 25.91
C THR A 139 4.06 -13.90 27.12
N THR A 140 5.39 -13.73 27.18
CA THR A 140 6.19 -14.24 28.30
C THR A 140 6.04 -13.35 29.54
N LYS A 141 5.98 -12.02 29.40
CA LYS A 141 5.81 -11.11 30.55
C LYS A 141 4.45 -11.22 31.25
N LEU A 142 3.38 -11.51 30.51
CA LEU A 142 2.05 -11.74 31.10
C LEU A 142 1.94 -13.10 31.80
N GLN A 143 2.79 -14.05 31.44
CA GLN A 143 2.77 -15.41 32.00
C GLN A 143 3.76 -15.58 33.17
N SER A 144 4.70 -14.64 33.33
CA SER A 144 5.71 -14.66 34.39
C SER A 144 5.37 -13.78 35.61
N ASP A 145 4.23 -13.07 35.60
CA ASP A 145 3.81 -12.23 36.73
C ASP A 145 2.59 -12.83 37.44
N PRO A 146 2.80 -13.80 38.36
CA PRO A 146 1.72 -14.40 39.13
C PRO A 146 1.06 -13.42 40.12
N THR A 147 1.67 -12.25 40.37
CA THR A 147 1.20 -11.31 41.40
C THR A 147 -0.04 -10.51 40.99
N LEU A 148 -0.38 -10.48 39.69
CA LEU A 148 -1.59 -9.81 39.19
C LEU A 148 -2.90 -10.55 39.55
N PHE A 149 -2.82 -11.81 39.98
CA PHE A 149 -3.98 -12.59 40.41
C PHE A 149 -4.19 -12.58 41.94
N ASP A 150 -3.23 -12.11 42.73
CA ASP A 150 -3.30 -12.08 44.20
C ASP A 150 -4.04 -10.84 44.76
N GLY A 151 -4.41 -9.87 43.92
CA GLY A 151 -5.05 -8.61 44.34
C GLY A 151 -6.58 -8.56 44.22
N LEU A 152 -7.25 -9.66 43.86
CA LEU A 152 -8.69 -9.70 43.55
C LEU A 152 -9.52 -10.61 44.50
N SER A 153 -8.96 -11.02 45.65
CA SER A 153 -9.69 -11.75 46.70
C SER A 153 -10.19 -10.82 47.81
#